data_AF-A0A9D1Z6V9-F1
#
_entry.id   AF-A0A9D1Z6V9-F1
#
_cell.length_a   1.000
_cell.length_b   1.000
_cell.length_c   1.000
_cell.angle_alpha   90.00
_cell.angle_beta   90.00
_cell.angle_gamma   90.00
#
_symmetry.space_group_name_H-M   'P 1'
#
loop_
_entity.id
_entity.type
_entity.pdbx_description
1 polymer ?
#
loop_
_entity_poly.entity_id
_entity_poly.type
_entity_poly.pdbx_seq_one_letter_code
_entity_poly.pdbx_strand_id
1 'polypeptide(L)'
;MNEKRSIMGSVFEYIKRAATPFLLNLMFGLTMFAVALIDITALKIALMAVLLACTLLSNFIFSRSAGELAYKAKVAGELKRQGLPAGMTFGGKKAYSPYKEYAPYKGFVIALVSELPAIVLLVIIGITNSGTVKLALWIAAGWSIIPVMAISMNASYYFGFLLCAVFAAVGGVAYIIGGGREKLRQFALARRTQQIDAARSKGEDL
;
A
#
# COMPACT_ATOMS: atom_id res chain seq x y z
N MET A 1 -24.64 13.07 12.57
CA MET A 1 -24.35 12.14 11.45
C MET A 1 -24.07 10.78 12.07
N ASN A 2 -24.93 9.77 11.84
CA ASN A 2 -24.92 8.49 12.58
C ASN A 2 -23.53 7.85 12.59
N GLU A 3 -23.00 7.61 13.79
CA GLU A 3 -21.69 7.01 14.06
C GLU A 3 -21.45 5.69 13.29
N LYS A 4 -22.51 4.88 13.12
CA LYS A 4 -22.47 3.65 12.30
C LYS A 4 -22.18 3.92 10.81
N ARG A 5 -22.72 5.00 10.22
CA ARG A 5 -22.41 5.39 8.82
C ARG A 5 -20.97 5.91 8.68
N SER A 6 -20.43 6.50 9.75
CA SER A 6 -19.04 6.98 9.81
C SER A 6 -18.04 5.81 9.80
N ILE A 7 -18.25 4.81 10.68
CA ILE A 7 -17.36 3.64 10.78
C ILE A 7 -17.38 2.82 9.48
N MET A 8 -18.56 2.52 8.94
CA MET A 8 -18.69 1.72 7.72
C MET A 8 -18.04 2.40 6.51
N GLY A 9 -18.10 3.74 6.42
CA GLY A 9 -17.41 4.51 5.39
C GLY A 9 -15.88 4.42 5.49
N SER A 10 -15.34 4.42 6.71
CA SER A 10 -13.89 4.27 6.93
C SER A 10 -13.37 2.88 6.54
N VAL A 11 -14.09 1.82 6.92
CA VAL A 11 -13.72 0.43 6.61
C VAL A 11 -13.74 0.20 5.10
N PHE A 12 -14.80 0.64 4.42
CA PHE A 12 -14.92 0.51 2.98
C PHE A 12 -13.79 1.24 2.24
N GLU A 13 -13.33 2.38 2.78
CA GLU A 13 -12.21 3.09 2.21
C GLU A 13 -10.88 2.32 2.33
N TYR A 14 -10.61 1.70 3.48
CA TYR A 14 -9.42 0.87 3.65
C TYR A 14 -9.44 -0.34 2.72
N ILE A 15 -10.59 -1.00 2.59
CA ILE A 15 -10.76 -2.13 1.65
C ILE A 15 -10.49 -1.67 0.22
N LYS A 16 -11.06 -0.53 -0.20
CA LYS A 16 -10.84 0.00 -1.55
C LYS A 16 -9.37 0.33 -1.82
N ARG A 17 -8.65 0.88 -0.85
CA ARG A 17 -7.22 1.19 -0.97
C ARG A 17 -6.34 -0.06 -0.92
N ALA A 18 -6.75 -1.09 -0.19
CA ALA A 18 -6.07 -2.37 -0.10
C ALA A 18 -6.32 -3.29 -1.30
N ALA A 19 -7.40 -3.06 -2.06
CA ALA A 19 -7.74 -3.90 -3.22
C ALA A 19 -6.66 -3.90 -4.30
N THR A 20 -6.07 -2.74 -4.62
CA THR A 20 -5.01 -2.64 -5.64
C THR A 20 -3.74 -3.42 -5.25
N PRO A 21 -3.12 -3.20 -4.06
CA PRO A 21 -1.96 -4.00 -3.66
C PRO A 21 -2.30 -5.48 -3.51
N PHE A 22 -3.51 -5.83 -3.05
CA PHE A 22 -3.97 -7.22 -3.01
C PHE A 22 -3.98 -7.87 -4.40
N LEU A 23 -4.59 -7.22 -5.40
CA LEU A 23 -4.66 -7.76 -6.77
C LEU A 23 -3.28 -7.90 -7.40
N LEU A 24 -2.36 -6.97 -7.13
CA LEU A 24 -0.98 -7.08 -7.61
C LEU A 24 -0.25 -8.26 -6.98
N ASN A 25 -0.36 -8.41 -5.66
CA ASN A 25 0.21 -9.54 -4.94
C ASN A 25 -0.40 -10.88 -5.40
N LEU A 26 -1.69 -10.90 -5.73
CA LEU A 26 -2.36 -12.06 -6.34
C LEU A 26 -1.74 -12.41 -7.70
N MET A 27 -1.56 -11.43 -8.59
CA MET A 27 -0.97 -11.64 -9.92
C MET A 27 0.49 -12.16 -9.83
N PHE A 28 1.30 -11.57 -8.96
CA PHE A 28 2.66 -12.06 -8.69
C PHE A 28 2.65 -13.45 -8.05
N GLY A 29 1.72 -13.72 -7.14
CA GLY A 29 1.53 -15.03 -6.51
C GLY A 29 1.22 -16.12 -7.53
N LEU A 30 0.31 -15.87 -8.48
CA LEU A 30 0.00 -16.78 -9.57
C LEU A 30 1.20 -17.01 -10.50
N THR A 31 1.97 -15.97 -10.78
CA THR A 31 3.17 -16.08 -11.62
C THR A 31 4.25 -16.89 -10.92
N MET A 32 4.45 -16.68 -9.61
CA MET A 32 5.35 -17.50 -8.80
C MET A 32 4.88 -18.96 -8.76
N PHE A 33 3.58 -19.20 -8.65
CA PHE A 33 3.03 -20.55 -8.72
C PHE A 33 3.34 -21.23 -10.06
N ALA A 34 3.23 -20.51 -11.18
CA ALA A 34 3.64 -21.04 -12.49
C ALA A 34 5.15 -21.34 -12.55
N VAL A 35 6.00 -20.46 -12.02
CA VAL A 35 7.45 -20.68 -11.94
C VAL A 35 7.81 -21.87 -11.05
N ALA A 36 6.99 -22.20 -10.04
CA ALA A 36 7.21 -23.34 -9.16
C ALA A 36 7.18 -24.69 -9.92
N LEU A 37 6.47 -24.73 -11.05
CA LEU A 37 6.35 -25.92 -11.91
C LEU A 37 7.56 -26.15 -12.82
N ILE A 38 8.55 -25.27 -12.80
CA ILE A 38 9.79 -25.45 -13.57
C ILE A 38 10.68 -26.50 -12.89
N ASP A 39 11.09 -27.51 -13.66
CA ASP A 39 11.95 -28.60 -13.20
C ASP A 39 13.39 -28.13 -12.90
N ILE A 40 13.90 -27.19 -13.71
CA ILE A 40 15.25 -26.65 -13.55
C ILE A 40 15.33 -25.82 -12.26
N THR A 41 15.88 -26.43 -11.22
CA THR A 41 15.91 -25.85 -9.86
C THR A 41 16.64 -24.51 -9.80
N ALA A 42 17.79 -24.38 -10.46
CA ALA A 42 18.55 -23.13 -10.47
C ALA A 42 17.77 -21.98 -11.11
N LEU A 43 17.12 -22.24 -12.25
CA LEU A 43 16.30 -21.25 -12.95
C LEU A 43 15.07 -20.87 -12.11
N LYS A 44 14.40 -21.85 -11.50
CA LYS A 44 13.27 -21.63 -10.59
C LYS A 44 13.65 -20.70 -9.44
N ILE A 45 14.74 -20.98 -8.73
CA ILE A 45 15.19 -20.15 -7.60
C ILE A 45 15.53 -18.73 -8.07
N ALA A 46 16.24 -18.58 -9.19
CA ALA A 46 16.58 -17.27 -9.73
C ALA A 46 15.33 -16.45 -10.09
N LEU A 47 14.36 -17.05 -10.78
CA LEU A 47 13.11 -16.40 -11.15
C LEU A 47 12.25 -16.06 -9.91
N MET A 48 12.20 -16.94 -8.91
CA MET A 48 11.50 -16.67 -7.65
C MET A 48 12.08 -15.46 -6.93
N ALA A 49 13.41 -15.36 -6.85
CA ALA A 49 14.09 -14.21 -6.23
C ALA A 49 13.77 -12.91 -6.96
N VAL A 50 13.81 -12.92 -8.31
CA VAL A 50 13.45 -11.75 -9.14
C VAL A 50 11.99 -11.37 -8.93
N LEU A 51 11.07 -12.32 -9.00
CA LEU A 51 9.64 -12.06 -8.79
C LEU A 51 9.36 -11.52 -7.39
N LEU A 52 10.02 -12.03 -6.36
CA LEU A 52 9.87 -11.55 -4.98
C LEU A 52 10.34 -10.10 -4.86
N ALA A 53 11.50 -9.77 -5.44
CA ALA A 53 12.02 -8.41 -5.49
C ALA A 53 11.07 -7.46 -6.25
N CYS A 54 10.54 -7.89 -7.40
CA CYS A 54 9.55 -7.12 -8.16
C CYS A 54 8.25 -6.90 -7.38
N THR A 55 7.79 -7.91 -6.62
CA THR A 55 6.58 -7.81 -5.81
C THR A 55 6.77 -6.79 -4.68
N LEU A 56 7.91 -6.86 -3.96
CA LEU A 56 8.27 -5.90 -2.91
C LEU A 56 8.41 -4.48 -3.46
N LEU A 57 9.08 -4.32 -4.61
CA LEU A 57 9.24 -3.03 -5.27
C LEU A 57 7.89 -2.44 -5.71
N SER A 58 7.01 -3.28 -6.28
CA SER A 58 5.65 -2.86 -6.65
C SER A 58 4.90 -2.38 -5.41
N ASN A 59 4.87 -3.17 -4.34
CA ASN A 59 4.23 -2.80 -3.08
C ASN A 59 4.77 -1.48 -2.52
N PHE A 60 6.09 -1.28 -2.58
CA PHE A 60 6.74 -0.02 -2.20
C PHE A 60 6.25 1.17 -3.05
N ILE A 61 6.27 1.06 -4.38
CA ILE A 61 5.87 2.14 -5.28
C ILE A 61 4.39 2.53 -5.06
N PHE A 62 3.50 1.54 -4.97
CA PHE A 62 2.08 1.79 -4.75
C PHE A 62 1.80 2.40 -3.37
N SER A 63 2.42 1.87 -2.31
CA SER A 63 2.24 2.39 -0.95
C SER A 63 2.78 3.82 -0.82
N ARG A 64 3.91 4.11 -1.46
CA ARG A 64 4.46 5.47 -1.56
C ARG A 64 3.50 6.42 -2.27
N SER A 65 2.97 6.03 -3.43
CA SER A 65 1.99 6.84 -4.17
C SER A 65 0.72 7.09 -3.34
N ALA A 66 0.24 6.08 -2.62
CA ALA A 66 -0.90 6.22 -1.71
C ALA A 66 -0.64 7.21 -0.56
N GLY A 67 0.60 7.23 -0.03
CA GLY A 67 1.05 8.20 0.95
C GLY A 67 1.02 9.63 0.43
N GLU A 68 1.52 9.86 -0.79
CA GLU A 68 1.49 11.16 -1.48
C GLU A 68 0.04 11.64 -1.67
N LEU A 69 -0.85 10.77 -2.16
CA LEU A 69 -2.28 11.10 -2.36
C LEU A 69 -3.00 11.42 -1.05
N ALA A 70 -2.72 10.67 0.02
CA ALA A 70 -3.32 10.92 1.32
C ALA A 70 -2.85 12.25 1.91
N TYR A 71 -1.58 12.64 1.68
CA TYR A 71 -1.07 13.93 2.13
C TYR A 71 -1.73 15.10 1.38
N LYS A 72 -1.93 14.97 0.06
CA LYS A 72 -2.71 15.95 -0.71
C LYS A 72 -4.14 16.09 -0.19
N ALA A 73 -4.78 14.98 0.17
CA ALA A 73 -6.11 15.02 0.78
C ALA A 73 -6.13 15.71 2.14
N LYS A 74 -5.04 15.59 2.93
CA LYS A 74 -4.87 16.31 4.20
C LYS A 74 -4.81 17.82 3.97
N VAL A 75 -3.97 18.30 3.05
CA VAL A 75 -3.86 19.73 2.71
C VAL A 75 -5.19 20.29 2.20
N ALA A 76 -5.87 19.56 1.31
CA ALA A 76 -7.19 19.95 0.83
C ALA A 76 -8.22 20.08 1.98
N GLY A 77 -8.11 19.21 2.99
CA GLY A 77 -8.94 19.28 4.20
C GLY A 77 -8.66 20.50 5.06
N GLU A 78 -7.38 20.81 5.27
CA GLU A 78 -6.95 22.00 6.02
C GLU A 78 -7.45 23.28 5.34
N LEU A 79 -7.29 23.41 4.02
CA LEU A 79 -7.80 24.54 3.25
C LEU A 79 -9.32 24.68 3.35
N LYS A 80 -10.05 23.56 3.27
CA LYS A 80 -11.51 23.56 3.44
C LYS A 80 -11.94 24.01 4.84
N ARG A 81 -11.23 23.58 5.89
CA ARG A 81 -11.49 24.01 7.28
C ARG A 81 -11.19 25.49 7.50
N GLN A 82 -10.26 26.05 6.74
CA GLN A 82 -9.91 27.49 6.76
C GLN A 82 -10.82 28.35 5.87
N GLY A 83 -11.79 27.76 5.18
CA GLY A 83 -12.66 28.50 4.24
C GLY A 83 -11.94 28.97 2.97
N LEU A 84 -10.71 28.52 2.74
CA LEU A 84 -9.92 28.86 1.56
C LEU A 84 -10.33 27.98 0.37
N PRO A 85 -10.23 28.49 -0.87
CA PRO A 85 -10.48 27.67 -2.05
C PRO A 85 -9.45 26.54 -2.11
N ALA A 86 -9.89 25.33 -1.76
CA ALA A 86 -9.11 24.13 -2.04
C ALA A 86 -9.03 24.00 -3.56
N GLY A 87 -7.85 24.26 -4.13
CA GLY A 87 -7.60 24.17 -5.57
C GLY A 87 -8.19 22.88 -6.16
N MET A 88 -8.66 22.97 -7.40
CA MET A 88 -9.54 22.04 -8.15
C MET A 88 -9.05 20.58 -8.33
N THR A 89 -8.27 20.00 -7.42
CA THR A 89 -7.68 18.66 -7.56
C THR A 89 -8.48 17.54 -6.89
N PHE A 90 -9.50 17.85 -6.08
CA PHE A 90 -10.44 16.86 -5.55
C PHE A 90 -11.85 17.18 -6.05
N GLY A 91 -12.26 16.50 -7.12
CA GLY A 91 -13.49 16.77 -7.87
C GLY A 91 -14.74 17.04 -7.03
N GLY A 92 -15.17 18.30 -7.00
CA GLY A 92 -16.49 18.72 -6.55
C GLY A 92 -16.79 18.55 -5.05
N LYS A 93 -17.89 19.17 -4.62
CA LYS A 93 -18.38 19.27 -3.23
C LYS A 93 -18.57 17.93 -2.48
N LYS A 94 -18.43 16.77 -3.16
CA LYS A 94 -18.54 15.40 -2.60
C LYS A 94 -17.22 14.59 -2.53
N ALA A 95 -16.09 15.08 -3.05
CA ALA A 95 -14.85 14.28 -3.12
C ALA A 95 -14.02 14.21 -1.82
N TYR A 96 -14.15 15.23 -0.96
CA TYR A 96 -13.40 15.30 0.28
C TYR A 96 -14.09 14.50 1.40
N SER A 97 -13.34 13.58 2.00
CA SER A 97 -13.74 12.78 3.15
C SER A 97 -12.63 12.86 4.20
N PRO A 98 -12.92 13.15 5.48
CA PRO A 98 -11.90 13.18 6.54
C PRO A 98 -11.12 11.86 6.67
N TYR A 99 -11.74 10.73 6.32
CA TYR A 99 -11.10 9.42 6.34
C TYR A 99 -9.94 9.30 5.33
N LYS A 100 -9.92 10.16 4.30
CA LYS A 100 -8.88 10.19 3.28
C LYS A 100 -7.58 10.87 3.72
N GLU A 101 -7.61 11.60 4.84
CA GLU A 101 -6.47 12.36 5.33
C GLU A 101 -5.30 11.46 5.75
N TYR A 102 -4.09 11.95 5.52
CA TYR A 102 -2.86 11.26 5.89
C TYR A 102 -2.73 11.04 7.40
N ALA A 103 -2.40 9.81 7.78
CA ALA A 103 -1.87 9.48 9.10
C ALA A 103 -0.82 8.35 8.96
N PRO A 104 0.32 8.40 9.65
CA PRO A 104 1.42 7.44 9.45
C PRO A 104 1.03 5.97 9.60
N TYR A 105 0.18 5.65 10.58
CA TYR A 105 -0.27 4.28 10.84
C TYR A 105 -1.13 3.68 9.71
N LYS A 106 -1.78 4.52 8.89
CA LYS A 106 -2.69 4.05 7.84
C LYS A 106 -1.96 3.24 6.77
N GLY A 107 -0.68 3.51 6.53
CA GLY A 107 0.14 2.72 5.62
C GLY A 107 0.22 1.25 6.05
N PHE A 108 0.54 1.02 7.32
CA PHE A 108 0.61 -0.33 7.90
C PHE A 108 -0.76 -1.02 7.89
N VAL A 109 -1.83 -0.30 8.23
CA VAL A 109 -3.20 -0.86 8.21
C VAL A 109 -3.61 -1.27 6.80
N ILE A 110 -3.36 -0.43 5.79
CA ILE A 110 -3.69 -0.77 4.39
C ILE A 110 -2.91 -1.99 3.92
N ALA A 111 -1.62 -2.06 4.25
CA ALA A 111 -0.78 -3.21 3.90
C ALA A 111 -1.28 -4.50 4.58
N LEU A 112 -1.53 -4.48 5.89
CA LEU A 112 -2.07 -5.63 6.62
C LEU A 112 -3.44 -6.07 6.10
N VAL A 113 -4.34 -5.12 5.79
CA VAL A 113 -5.66 -5.42 5.22
C VAL A 113 -5.52 -6.08 3.85
N SER A 114 -4.53 -5.66 3.04
CA SER A 114 -4.28 -6.29 1.74
C SER A 114 -3.74 -7.71 1.84
N GLU A 115 -3.11 -8.06 2.96
CA GLU A 115 -2.54 -9.38 3.22
C GLU A 115 -3.46 -10.31 4.02
N LEU A 116 -4.58 -9.78 4.52
CA LEU A 116 -5.51 -10.50 5.38
C LEU A 116 -5.97 -11.85 4.80
N PRO A 117 -6.28 -11.97 3.49
CA PRO A 117 -6.60 -13.28 2.91
C PRO A 117 -5.47 -14.31 3.05
N ALA A 118 -4.21 -13.89 2.89
CA ALA A 118 -3.04 -14.76 3.06
C ALA A 118 -2.90 -15.20 4.52
N ILE A 119 -2.99 -14.26 5.46
CA ILE A 119 -2.90 -14.50 6.90
C ILE A 119 -3.98 -15.51 7.34
N VAL A 120 -5.22 -15.34 6.91
CA VAL A 120 -6.32 -16.24 7.23
C VAL A 120 -6.05 -17.65 6.71
N LEU A 121 -5.61 -17.79 5.46
CA LEU A 121 -5.28 -19.10 4.89
C LEU A 121 -4.10 -19.77 5.60
N LEU A 122 -3.07 -19.01 5.99
CA LEU A 122 -1.93 -19.52 6.77
C LEU A 122 -2.38 -20.05 8.14
N VAL A 123 -3.28 -19.35 8.84
CA VAL A 123 -3.85 -19.81 10.11
C VAL A 123 -4.65 -21.11 9.93
N ILE A 124 -5.50 -21.18 8.90
CA ILE A 124 -6.29 -22.38 8.61
C ILE A 124 -5.37 -23.57 8.26
N ILE A 125 -4.28 -23.34 7.53
CA ILE A 125 -3.27 -24.39 7.25
C ILE A 125 -2.61 -24.86 8.55
N GLY A 126 -2.27 -23.96 9.47
CA GLY A 126 -1.69 -24.31 10.76
C GLY A 126 -2.60 -25.21 11.61
N ILE A 127 -3.92 -25.04 11.50
CA ILE A 127 -4.91 -25.83 12.26
C ILE A 127 -5.27 -27.14 11.55
N THR A 128 -5.52 -27.09 10.24
CA THR A 128 -6.12 -28.20 9.49
C THR A 128 -5.11 -29.03 8.73
N ASN A 129 -3.96 -28.45 8.39
CA ASN A 129 -2.95 -29.00 7.49
C ASN A 129 -3.50 -29.50 6.13
N SER A 130 -4.67 -29.01 5.71
CA SER A 130 -5.39 -29.51 4.54
C SER A 130 -4.71 -29.14 3.22
N GLY A 131 -4.59 -30.11 2.31
CA GLY A 131 -4.04 -29.92 0.95
C GLY A 131 -4.82 -28.89 0.12
N THR A 132 -6.16 -28.87 0.25
CA THR A 132 -7.01 -27.92 -0.48
C THR A 132 -6.75 -26.47 -0.05
N VAL A 133 -6.53 -26.25 1.25
CA VAL A 133 -6.24 -24.91 1.78
C VAL A 133 -4.83 -24.46 1.36
N LYS A 134 -3.87 -25.38 1.31
CA LYS A 134 -2.53 -25.12 0.76
C LYS A 134 -2.60 -24.69 -0.71
N LEU A 135 -3.37 -25.40 -1.52
CA LEU A 135 -3.58 -25.04 -2.92
C LEU A 135 -4.26 -23.67 -3.05
N ALA A 136 -5.28 -23.38 -2.24
CA ALA A 136 -5.92 -22.07 -2.20
C ALA A 136 -4.93 -20.96 -1.83
N LEU A 137 -4.04 -21.19 -0.86
CA LEU A 137 -2.96 -20.25 -0.51
C LEU A 137 -2.00 -20.03 -1.68
N TRP A 138 -1.60 -21.09 -2.39
CA TRP A 138 -0.67 -20.97 -3.52
C TRP A 138 -1.26 -20.14 -4.66
N ILE A 139 -2.56 -20.26 -4.90
CA ILE A 139 -3.28 -19.50 -5.91
C ILE A 139 -3.51 -18.05 -5.45
N ALA A 140 -4.01 -17.85 -4.23
CA ALA A 140 -4.45 -16.54 -3.75
C ALA A 140 -3.30 -15.66 -3.23
N ALA A 141 -2.26 -16.28 -2.68
CA ALA A 141 -1.16 -15.61 -2.00
C ALA A 141 0.15 -16.39 -2.12
N GLY A 142 0.44 -16.93 -3.31
CA GLY A 142 1.66 -17.71 -3.57
C GLY A 142 2.95 -16.98 -3.17
N TRP A 143 2.96 -15.64 -3.29
CA TRP A 143 4.05 -14.77 -2.86
C TRP A 143 4.46 -14.93 -1.39
N SER A 144 3.52 -15.34 -0.53
CA SER A 144 3.74 -15.48 0.91
C SER A 144 4.52 -16.74 1.28
N ILE A 145 4.56 -17.78 0.44
CA ILE A 145 5.18 -19.06 0.84
C ILE A 145 5.99 -19.75 -0.25
N ILE A 146 5.63 -19.58 -1.51
CA ILE A 146 6.28 -20.25 -2.64
C ILE A 146 7.77 -19.92 -2.76
N PRO A 147 8.23 -18.65 -2.57
CA PRO A 147 9.65 -18.34 -2.59
C PRO A 147 10.45 -19.11 -1.53
N VAL A 148 9.86 -19.37 -0.36
CA VAL A 148 10.52 -20.12 0.72
C VAL A 148 10.57 -21.61 0.37
N MET A 149 9.47 -22.15 -0.14
CA MET A 149 9.39 -23.55 -0.58
C MET A 149 10.32 -23.86 -1.76
N ALA A 150 10.62 -22.86 -2.60
CA ALA A 150 11.59 -23.01 -3.69
C ALA A 150 13.02 -23.27 -3.20
N ILE A 151 13.35 -22.83 -1.98
CA ILE A 151 14.64 -23.08 -1.33
C ILE A 151 14.60 -24.38 -0.52
N SER A 152 13.50 -24.61 0.21
CA SER A 152 13.32 -25.82 1.02
C SER A 152 11.87 -26.27 0.98
N MET A 153 11.61 -27.43 0.38
CA MET A 153 10.25 -28.01 0.32
C MET A 153 9.70 -28.40 1.69
N ASN A 154 10.58 -28.57 2.69
CA ASN A 154 10.21 -28.87 4.07
C ASN A 154 10.05 -27.60 4.93
N ALA A 155 10.11 -26.41 4.32
CA ALA A 155 9.93 -25.17 5.04
C ALA A 155 8.55 -25.10 5.69
N SER A 156 8.52 -24.56 6.90
CA SER A 156 7.28 -24.34 7.62
C SER A 156 6.42 -23.26 6.95
N TYR A 157 5.11 -23.48 6.86
CA TYR A 157 4.17 -22.46 6.42
C TYR A 157 4.18 -21.20 7.31
N TYR A 158 4.69 -21.30 8.55
CA TYR A 158 4.83 -20.14 9.43
C TYR A 158 5.80 -19.08 8.90
N PHE A 159 6.73 -19.44 8.00
CA PHE A 159 7.55 -18.44 7.29
C PHE A 159 6.70 -17.47 6.46
N GLY A 160 5.48 -17.85 6.09
CA GLY A 160 4.56 -16.94 5.40
C GLY A 160 4.14 -15.74 6.25
N PHE A 161 4.02 -15.90 7.58
CA PHE A 161 3.77 -14.77 8.46
C PHE A 161 4.95 -13.78 8.48
N LEU A 162 6.18 -14.29 8.37
CA LEU A 162 7.37 -13.44 8.29
C LEU A 162 7.36 -12.62 7.00
N LEU A 163 7.03 -13.24 5.87
CA LEU A 163 6.91 -12.51 4.59
C LEU A 163 5.77 -11.49 4.61
N CYS A 164 4.61 -11.82 5.19
CA CYS A 164 3.56 -10.83 5.45
C CYS A 164 4.08 -9.66 6.29
N ALA A 165 4.77 -9.93 7.41
CA ALA A 165 5.34 -8.87 8.24
C ALA A 165 6.32 -7.97 7.47
N VAL A 166 7.16 -8.55 6.59
CA VAL A 166 8.07 -7.79 5.72
C VAL A 166 7.29 -6.91 4.74
N PHE A 167 6.25 -7.43 4.10
CA PHE A 167 5.43 -6.66 3.17
C PHE A 167 4.66 -5.54 3.87
N ALA A 168 4.10 -5.79 5.05
CA ALA A 168 3.45 -4.79 5.88
C ALA A 168 4.43 -3.68 6.29
N ALA A 169 5.66 -4.04 6.66
CA ALA A 169 6.71 -3.09 7.00
C ALA A 169 7.12 -2.24 5.80
N VAL A 170 7.39 -2.86 4.65
CA VAL A 170 7.76 -2.16 3.41
C VAL A 170 6.64 -1.21 2.98
N GLY A 171 5.38 -1.66 2.99
CA GLY A 171 4.23 -0.83 2.64
C GLY A 171 4.05 0.35 3.61
N GLY A 172 4.16 0.11 4.92
CA GLY A 172 4.07 1.15 5.94
C GLY A 172 5.17 2.22 5.81
N VAL A 173 6.43 1.80 5.66
CA VAL A 173 7.57 2.71 5.49
C VAL A 173 7.45 3.49 4.18
N ALA A 174 7.12 2.82 3.08
CA ALA A 174 6.92 3.46 1.78
C ALA A 174 5.84 4.54 1.83
N TYR A 175 4.72 4.26 2.49
CA TYR A 175 3.64 5.22 2.71
C TYR A 175 4.11 6.46 3.47
N ILE A 176 4.91 6.29 4.52
CA ILE A 176 5.49 7.40 5.29
C ILE A 176 6.43 8.24 4.42
N ILE A 177 7.30 7.60 3.65
CA ILE A 177 8.22 8.28 2.71
C ILE A 177 7.42 9.09 1.68
N GLY A 178 6.34 8.52 1.14
CA GLY A 178 5.44 9.19 0.20
C GLY A 178 4.83 10.45 0.80
N GLY A 179 4.25 10.35 2.00
CA GLY A 179 3.69 11.50 2.71
C GLY A 179 4.74 12.58 3.03
N GLY A 180 5.94 12.17 3.45
CA GLY A 180 7.06 13.07 3.74
C GLY A 180 7.55 13.83 2.50
N ARG A 181 7.63 13.17 1.35
CA ARG A 181 8.02 13.82 0.09
C ARG A 181 7.00 14.87 -0.35
N GLU A 182 5.72 14.55 -0.28
CA GLU A 182 4.67 15.52 -0.65
C GLU A 182 4.63 16.68 0.34
N LYS A 183 4.84 16.43 1.64
CA LYS A 183 5.02 17.48 2.66
C LYS A 183 6.12 18.46 2.27
N LEU A 184 7.31 17.96 1.92
CA LEU A 184 8.43 18.81 1.47
C LEU A 184 8.11 19.57 0.19
N ARG A 185 7.44 18.93 -0.77
CA ARG A 185 7.01 19.55 -2.03
C ARG A 185 6.07 20.73 -1.78
N GLN A 186 5.08 20.56 -0.91
CA GLN A 186 4.12 21.61 -0.56
C GLN A 186 4.81 22.79 0.15
N PHE A 187 5.77 22.53 1.05
CA PHE A 187 6.56 23.59 1.67
C PHE A 187 7.42 24.37 0.66
N ALA A 188 8.05 23.67 -0.27
CA ALA A 188 8.85 24.31 -1.32
C ALA A 188 7.97 25.19 -2.24
N LEU A 189 6.76 24.74 -2.56
CA LEU A 189 5.79 25.52 -3.34
C LEU A 189 5.33 26.77 -2.58
N ALA A 190 4.94 26.63 -1.32
CA ALA A 190 4.52 27.76 -0.49
C ALA A 190 5.61 28.84 -0.37
N ARG A 191 6.88 28.41 -0.19
CA ARG A 191 8.02 29.34 -0.11
C ARG A 191 8.26 30.09 -1.43
N ARG A 192 8.10 29.41 -2.57
CA ARG A 192 8.21 30.06 -3.90
C ARG A 192 7.11 31.08 -4.12
N THR A 193 5.87 30.78 -3.74
CA THR A 193 4.75 31.74 -3.84
C THR A 193 5.03 32.99 -3.01
N GLN A 194 5.48 32.84 -1.75
CA GLN A 194 5.85 33.98 -0.90
C GLN A 194 6.97 34.85 -1.49
N GLN A 195 7.97 34.24 -2.13
CA GLN A 195 9.05 34.97 -2.79
C GLN A 195 8.55 35.76 -4.00
N ILE A 196 7.64 35.18 -4.80
CA ILE A 196 7.03 35.84 -5.95
C ILE A 196 6.16 37.03 -5.48
N ASP A 197 5.34 36.82 -4.45
CA ASP A 197 4.48 37.88 -3.91
C ASP A 197 5.31 39.04 -3.33
N ALA A 198 6.41 38.75 -2.62
CA ALA A 198 7.33 39.76 -2.10
C ALA A 198 8.13 40.48 -3.20
N ALA A 199 8.42 39.82 -4.32
CA ALA A 199 9.04 40.46 -5.47
C ALA A 199 8.04 41.36 -6.22
N ARG A 200 6.78 40.93 -6.33
CA ARG A 200 5.71 41.73 -6.94
C ARG A 200 5.41 43.00 -6.15
N SER A 201 5.31 42.91 -4.82
CA SER A 201 5.05 44.07 -3.98
C SER A 201 6.16 45.12 -4.08
N LYS A 202 7.43 44.71 -4.25
CA LYS A 202 8.56 45.63 -4.43
C LYS A 202 8.63 46.25 -5.84
N GLY A 203 7.98 45.64 -6.83
CA GLY A 203 7.94 46.14 -8.21
C GLY A 203 6.82 47.16 -8.45
N GLU A 204 5.81 47.22 -7.57
CA GLU A 204 4.73 48.22 -7.63
C GLU A 204 5.11 49.56 -6.96
N ASP A 205 6.26 49.62 -6.28
CA ASP A 205 6.82 50.82 -5.63
C ASP A 205 7.80 51.63 -6.54
N LEU A 206 7.87 51.32 -7.84
CA LEU A 206 8.67 52.02 -8.86
C LEU A 206 7.78 52.63 -9.94
#